data_AF-A0A0J8QQ29-F1
#
_entry.id   AF-A0A0J8QQ29-F1
#
_cell.length_a   1.000
_cell.length_b   1.000
_cell.length_c   1.000
_cell.angle_alpha   90.00
_cell.angle_beta   90.00
_cell.angle_gamma   90.00
#
_symmetry.space_group_name_H-M   'P 1'
#
loop_
_entity.id
_entity.type
_entity.pdbx_description
1 polymer ?
#
loop_
_entity_poly.entity_id
_entity_poly.type
_entity_poly.pdbx_seq_one_letter_code
_entity_poly.pdbx_strand_id
1 'polypeptide(L)'
;METLKAVFFKPDPAAQMRKCNALIRGNTRKLDRDIAQLKALDIKTKQFIVAASRRAQRNPARASQAAQETRIFAKELIRIRKQSARLNTSKAQLESVRMQVNEAFAVRKIEGSLKTSTGIMKDVNMLVRLPQLSETMRQLSLELVKAGIIEESIDDALLDDQLLEGEEEAADAEVDKVLQEILQGKLAKVEGPRVEEPLEEPAEEEFEDQEATLEQMRGRLEALKS
;
A
#
# COMPACT_ATOMS: atom_id res chain seq x y z
N MET A 1 -0.84 41.46 23.94
CA MET A 1 0.24 41.38 24.96
C MET A 1 1.43 40.52 24.52
N GLU A 2 1.33 39.66 23.49
CA GLU A 2 2.44 38.78 23.06
C GLU A 2 3.43 39.43 22.06
N THR A 3 3.04 40.51 21.38
CA THR A 3 3.81 41.06 20.24
C THR A 3 5.06 41.86 20.65
N LEU A 4 5.06 42.52 21.80
CA LEU A 4 6.21 43.33 22.26
C LEU A 4 7.28 42.51 23.00
N LYS A 5 6.88 41.40 23.66
CA LYS A 5 7.83 40.48 24.32
C LYS A 5 8.58 39.59 23.33
N ALA A 6 7.96 39.24 22.21
CA ALA A 6 8.55 38.39 21.16
C ALA A 6 9.72 39.04 20.40
N VAL A 7 9.86 40.37 20.47
CA VAL A 7 10.96 41.11 19.80
C VAL A 7 12.25 41.13 20.63
N PHE A 8 12.13 41.03 21.96
CA PHE A 8 13.29 41.08 22.88
C PHE A 8 13.62 39.73 23.55
N PHE A 9 12.70 38.76 23.52
CA PHE A 9 12.90 37.43 24.12
C PHE A 9 12.60 36.34 23.10
N LYS A 10 13.41 35.26 23.13
CA LYS A 10 13.19 34.06 22.31
C LYS A 10 11.72 33.60 22.42
N PRO A 11 11.11 33.09 21.33
CA PRO A 11 9.70 32.71 21.35
C PRO A 11 9.39 31.76 22.50
N ASP A 12 8.25 31.95 23.16
CA ASP A 12 7.79 31.08 24.26
C ASP A 12 7.81 29.61 23.80
N PRO A 13 8.60 28.72 24.46
CA PRO A 13 8.67 27.31 24.08
C PRO A 13 7.31 26.62 24.08
N ALA A 14 6.41 27.03 24.98
CA ALA A 14 5.06 26.48 25.03
C ALA A 14 4.23 26.93 23.80
N ALA A 15 4.40 28.17 23.34
CA ALA A 15 3.78 28.65 22.10
C ALA A 15 4.34 27.92 20.85
N GLN A 16 5.66 27.68 20.79
CA GLN A 16 6.28 26.91 19.71
C GLN A 16 5.76 25.48 19.66
N MET A 17 5.69 24.81 20.82
CA MET A 17 5.12 23.46 20.93
C MET A 17 3.66 23.41 20.47
N ARG A 18 2.83 24.38 20.87
CA ARG A 18 1.43 24.48 20.44
C ARG A 18 1.32 24.64 18.92
N LYS A 19 2.17 25.48 18.33
CA LYS A 19 2.19 25.72 16.87
C LYS A 19 2.62 24.47 16.09
N CYS A 20 3.70 23.81 16.50
CA CYS A 20 4.15 22.56 15.88
C CYS A 20 3.07 21.48 15.95
N ASN A 21 2.46 21.29 17.13
CA ASN A 21 1.37 20.33 17.30
C ASN A 21 0.13 20.68 16.46
N ALA A 22 -0.20 21.97 16.31
CA ALA A 22 -1.32 22.40 15.49
C ALA A 22 -1.09 22.06 14.00
N LEU A 23 0.12 22.33 13.49
CA LEU A 23 0.52 21.95 12.13
C LEU A 23 0.43 20.45 11.91
N ILE A 24 1.01 19.65 12.82
CA ILE A 24 0.99 18.19 12.74
C ILE A 24 -0.45 17.66 12.73
N ARG A 25 -1.30 18.10 13.68
CA ARG A 25 -2.71 17.65 13.74
C ARG A 25 -3.51 18.04 12.51
N GLY A 26 -3.29 19.24 11.96
CA GLY A 26 -3.93 19.68 10.72
C GLY A 26 -3.60 18.76 9.55
N ASN A 27 -2.33 18.37 9.43
CA ASN A 27 -1.85 17.43 8.43
C ASN A 27 -2.39 16.01 8.63
N THR A 28 -2.42 15.49 9.87
CA THR A 28 -3.01 14.18 10.17
C THR A 28 -4.46 14.11 9.67
N ARG A 29 -5.26 15.16 9.96
CA ARG A 29 -6.67 15.24 9.51
C ARG A 29 -6.81 15.34 7.99
N LYS A 30 -5.83 15.94 7.30
CA LYS A 30 -5.81 15.98 5.83
C LYS A 30 -5.56 14.59 5.28
N LEU A 31 -4.55 13.88 5.78
CA LEU A 31 -4.27 12.50 5.41
C LEU A 31 -5.44 11.56 5.71
N ASP A 32 -6.11 11.71 6.85
CA ASP A 32 -7.28 10.90 7.18
C ASP A 32 -8.43 11.06 6.17
N ARG A 33 -8.68 12.29 5.72
CA ARG A 33 -9.68 12.57 4.69
C ARG A 33 -9.29 11.95 3.35
N ASP A 34 -8.04 12.12 2.94
CA ASP A 34 -7.53 11.58 1.67
C ASP A 34 -7.55 10.04 1.68
N ILE A 35 -7.15 9.41 2.79
CA ILE A 35 -7.24 7.94 2.99
C ILE A 35 -8.70 7.47 2.92
N ALA A 36 -9.64 8.17 3.55
CA ALA A 36 -11.06 7.83 3.49
C ALA A 36 -11.62 7.94 2.06
N GLN A 37 -11.22 8.98 1.32
CA GLN A 37 -11.60 9.15 -0.09
C GLN A 37 -11.04 8.03 -0.97
N LEU A 38 -9.76 7.66 -0.80
CA LEU A 38 -9.15 6.55 -1.53
C LEU A 38 -9.81 5.21 -1.21
N LYS A 39 -10.22 4.96 0.04
CA LYS A 39 -10.97 3.76 0.41
C LYS A 39 -12.33 3.68 -0.30
N ALA A 40 -13.05 4.81 -0.37
CA ALA A 40 -14.31 4.87 -1.11
C ALA A 40 -14.11 4.66 -2.62
N LEU A 41 -13.02 5.21 -3.17
CA LEU A 41 -12.63 5.04 -4.57
C LEU A 41 -12.27 3.57 -4.87
N ASP A 42 -11.47 2.91 -4.03
CA ASP A 42 -11.11 1.48 -4.15
C ASP A 42 -12.37 0.59 -4.24
N ILE A 43 -13.36 0.82 -3.37
CA ILE A 43 -14.62 0.08 -3.38
C ILE A 43 -15.39 0.30 -4.69
N LYS A 44 -15.48 1.55 -5.17
CA LYS A 44 -16.17 1.88 -6.42
C LYS A 44 -15.46 1.25 -7.63
N THR A 45 -14.14 1.33 -7.69
CA THR A 45 -13.35 0.74 -8.78
C THR A 45 -13.50 -0.79 -8.81
N LYS A 46 -13.53 -1.46 -7.65
CA LYS A 46 -13.89 -2.89 -7.56
C LYS A 46 -15.29 -3.19 -8.10
N GLN A 47 -16.27 -2.30 -7.92
CA GLN A 47 -17.61 -2.48 -8.49
C GLN A 47 -17.60 -2.30 -10.01
N PHE A 48 -16.84 -1.34 -10.54
CA PHE A 48 -16.69 -1.13 -11.98
C PHE A 48 -16.04 -2.32 -12.68
N ILE A 49 -14.99 -2.92 -12.10
CA ILE A 49 -14.36 -4.15 -12.63
C ILE A 49 -15.39 -5.27 -12.80
N VAL A 50 -16.23 -5.49 -11.78
CA VAL A 50 -17.26 -6.54 -11.82
C VAL A 50 -18.35 -6.23 -12.84
N ALA A 51 -18.78 -4.97 -12.92
CA ALA A 51 -19.80 -4.55 -13.87
C ALA A 51 -19.32 -4.68 -15.32
N ALA A 52 -18.07 -4.31 -15.60
CA ALA A 52 -17.44 -4.45 -16.91
C ALA A 52 -17.28 -5.92 -17.30
N SER A 53 -16.80 -6.77 -16.38
CA SER A 53 -16.69 -8.22 -16.59
C SER A 53 -18.06 -8.87 -16.92
N ARG A 54 -19.12 -8.54 -16.16
CA ARG A 54 -20.48 -9.04 -16.43
C ARG A 54 -21.03 -8.56 -17.78
N ARG A 55 -20.67 -7.34 -18.21
CA ARG A 55 -21.07 -6.80 -19.52
C ARG A 55 -20.39 -7.59 -20.65
N ALA A 56 -19.13 -7.96 -20.49
CA ALA A 56 -18.40 -8.79 -21.45
C ALA A 56 -19.09 -10.16 -21.64
N GLN A 57 -19.54 -10.78 -20.55
CA GLN A 57 -20.25 -12.08 -20.59
C GLN A 57 -21.62 -12.00 -21.29
N ARG A 58 -22.38 -10.91 -21.08
CA ARG A 58 -23.75 -10.77 -21.62
C ARG A 58 -23.81 -10.34 -23.08
N ASN A 59 -22.77 -9.67 -23.59
CA ASN A 59 -22.78 -9.14 -24.96
C ASN A 59 -21.45 -9.45 -25.67
N PRO A 60 -21.39 -10.59 -26.39
CA PRO A 60 -20.19 -11.02 -27.10
C PRO A 60 -19.66 -10.00 -28.12
N ALA A 61 -20.55 -9.23 -28.75
CA ALA A 61 -20.16 -8.20 -29.73
C ALA A 61 -19.37 -7.04 -29.10
N ARG A 62 -19.48 -6.83 -27.78
CA ARG A 62 -18.72 -5.81 -27.03
C ARG A 62 -17.71 -6.43 -26.07
N ALA A 63 -17.46 -7.73 -26.14
CA ALA A 63 -16.58 -8.44 -25.19
C ALA A 63 -15.15 -7.90 -25.22
N SER A 64 -14.59 -7.62 -26.40
CA SER A 64 -13.24 -7.06 -26.53
C SER A 64 -13.10 -5.69 -25.85
N GLN A 65 -14.07 -4.79 -26.07
CA GLN A 65 -14.10 -3.46 -25.44
C GLN A 65 -14.24 -3.57 -23.91
N ALA A 66 -15.17 -4.41 -23.44
CA ALA A 66 -15.40 -4.62 -22.02
C ALA A 66 -14.19 -5.27 -21.31
N ALA A 67 -13.44 -6.14 -22.00
CA ALA A 67 -12.20 -6.72 -21.47
C ALA A 67 -11.10 -5.67 -21.33
N GLN A 68 -10.95 -4.75 -22.29
CA GLN A 68 -10.03 -3.61 -22.19
C GLN A 68 -10.41 -2.67 -21.04
N GLU A 69 -11.70 -2.30 -20.92
CA GLU A 69 -12.20 -1.49 -19.79
C GLU A 69 -11.87 -2.14 -18.44
N THR A 70 -12.06 -3.46 -18.33
CA THR A 70 -11.79 -4.21 -17.11
C THR A 70 -10.31 -4.14 -16.72
N ARG A 71 -9.39 -4.27 -17.69
CA ARG A 71 -7.94 -4.10 -17.46
C ARG A 71 -7.57 -2.68 -17.05
N ILE A 72 -8.17 -1.66 -17.66
CA ILE A 72 -7.94 -0.26 -17.29
C ILE A 72 -8.36 -0.01 -15.84
N PHE A 73 -9.54 -0.49 -15.43
CA PHE A 73 -9.98 -0.35 -14.04
C PHE A 73 -9.09 -1.11 -13.05
N ALA A 74 -8.53 -2.26 -13.45
CA ALA A 74 -7.59 -3.00 -12.61
C ALA A 74 -6.25 -2.27 -12.45
N LYS A 75 -5.69 -1.70 -13.52
CA LYS A 75 -4.50 -0.82 -13.45
C LYS A 75 -4.76 0.36 -12.50
N GLU A 76 -5.92 1.00 -12.61
CA GLU A 76 -6.29 2.10 -11.72
C GLU A 76 -6.44 1.64 -10.27
N LEU A 77 -7.02 0.47 -10.01
CA LEU A 77 -7.14 -0.06 -8.67
C LEU A 77 -5.77 -0.29 -8.00
N ILE A 78 -4.77 -0.76 -8.74
CA ILE A 78 -3.40 -0.91 -8.25
C ILE A 78 -2.82 0.44 -7.84
N ARG A 79 -3.00 1.47 -8.68
CA ARG A 79 -2.57 2.85 -8.36
C ARG A 79 -3.21 3.37 -7.08
N ILE A 80 -4.52 3.16 -6.92
CA ILE A 80 -5.26 3.55 -5.70
C ILE A 80 -4.70 2.85 -4.47
N ARG A 81 -4.41 1.54 -4.56
CA ARG A 81 -3.83 0.76 -3.44
C ARG A 81 -2.42 1.24 -3.10
N LYS A 82 -1.55 1.47 -4.08
CA LYS A 82 -0.19 2.01 -3.87
C LYS A 82 -0.26 3.40 -3.22
N GLN A 83 -1.14 4.28 -3.71
CA GLN A 83 -1.34 5.60 -3.13
C GLN A 83 -1.88 5.50 -1.68
N SER A 84 -2.82 4.59 -1.41
CA SER A 84 -3.35 4.37 -0.06
C SER A 84 -2.25 3.88 0.88
N ALA A 85 -1.42 2.93 0.46
CA ALA A 85 -0.29 2.43 1.25
C ALA A 85 0.68 3.58 1.58
N ARG A 86 1.06 4.39 0.58
CA ARG A 86 1.93 5.56 0.78
C ARG A 86 1.36 6.55 1.80
N LEU A 87 0.07 6.90 1.69
CA LEU A 87 -0.56 7.82 2.65
C LEU A 87 -0.65 7.24 4.06
N ASN A 88 -0.87 5.92 4.21
CA ASN A 88 -0.86 5.28 5.53
C ASN A 88 0.55 5.30 6.16
N THR A 89 1.60 4.99 5.40
CA THR A 89 2.99 5.10 5.86
C THR A 89 3.32 6.54 6.26
N SER A 90 2.91 7.50 5.44
CA SER A 90 3.10 8.93 5.72
C SER A 90 2.39 9.37 7.00
N LYS A 91 1.19 8.85 7.25
CA LYS A 91 0.46 9.12 8.50
C LYS A 91 1.23 8.55 9.70
N ALA A 92 1.75 7.33 9.60
CA ALA A 92 2.54 6.73 10.68
C ALA A 92 3.82 7.53 10.97
N GLN A 93 4.53 7.98 9.92
CA GLN A 93 5.70 8.86 10.05
C GLN A 93 5.34 10.19 10.72
N LEU A 94 4.22 10.80 10.35
CA LEU A 94 3.76 12.05 10.96
C LEU A 94 3.41 11.89 12.45
N GLU A 95 2.81 10.76 12.83
CA GLU A 95 2.53 10.43 14.23
C GLU A 95 3.82 10.17 15.03
N SER A 96 4.82 9.53 14.42
CA SER A 96 6.17 9.38 14.98
C SER A 96 6.80 10.75 15.26
N VAL A 97 6.81 11.64 14.26
CA VAL A 97 7.29 13.02 14.42
C VAL A 97 6.55 13.73 15.55
N ARG A 98 5.23 13.56 15.66
CA ARG A 98 4.46 14.16 16.77
C ARG A 98 4.97 13.71 18.13
N MET A 99 5.23 12.42 18.28
CA MET A 99 5.71 11.85 19.55
C MET A 99 7.09 12.40 19.88
N GLN A 100 8.03 12.33 18.93
CA GLN A 100 9.40 12.80 19.11
C GLN A 100 9.48 14.32 19.37
N VAL A 101 8.64 15.13 18.71
CA VAL A 101 8.57 16.58 18.97
C VAL A 101 8.05 16.86 20.38
N ASN A 102 7.00 16.16 20.83
CA ASN A 102 6.50 16.32 22.19
C ASN A 102 7.52 15.88 23.24
N GLU A 103 8.25 14.80 22.99
CA GLU A 103 9.37 14.35 23.81
C GLU A 103 10.45 15.43 23.90
N ALA A 104 10.90 15.98 22.77
CA ALA A 104 11.92 17.04 22.74
C ALA A 104 11.52 18.28 23.56
N PHE A 105 10.25 18.72 23.45
CA PHE A 105 9.74 19.82 24.27
C PHE A 105 9.60 19.45 25.76
N ALA A 106 9.26 18.21 26.08
CA ALA A 106 9.18 17.74 27.47
C ALA A 106 10.57 17.65 28.11
N VAL A 107 11.56 17.10 27.41
CA VAL A 107 12.96 17.05 27.85
C VAL A 107 13.49 18.46 28.10
N ARG A 108 13.24 19.41 27.18
CA ARG A 108 13.60 20.82 27.39
C ARG A 108 13.03 21.41 28.67
N LYS A 109 11.78 21.05 29.02
CA LYS A 109 11.12 21.55 30.23
C LYS A 109 11.75 20.98 31.51
N ILE A 110 12.24 19.74 31.46
CA ILE A 110 12.82 19.03 32.61
C ILE A 110 14.30 19.35 32.77
N GLU A 111 15.09 19.16 31.71
CA GLU A 111 16.55 19.28 31.72
C GLU A 111 17.03 20.72 31.44
N GLY A 112 16.16 21.60 30.94
CA GLY A 112 16.50 22.97 30.55
C GLY A 112 17.30 23.08 29.24
N SER A 113 17.92 21.98 28.80
CA SER A 113 18.62 21.87 27.52
C SER A 113 17.77 21.14 26.47
N LEU A 114 17.96 21.50 25.21
CA LEU A 114 17.38 20.78 24.08
C LEU A 114 18.42 19.81 23.54
N LYS A 115 18.00 18.56 23.30
CA LYS A 115 18.74 17.66 22.43
C LYS A 115 18.25 17.85 21.01
N THR A 116 19.16 18.19 20.11
CA THR A 116 18.90 18.13 18.68
C THR A 116 18.60 16.68 18.29
N SER A 117 17.56 16.46 17.49
CA SER A 117 17.21 15.13 17.00
C SER A 117 17.35 15.04 15.49
N THR A 118 18.34 14.27 15.05
CA THR A 118 18.54 13.90 13.64
C THR A 118 17.43 12.97 13.13
N GLY A 119 16.80 12.19 14.02
CA GLY A 119 15.65 11.33 13.69
C GLY A 119 14.43 12.14 13.26
N ILE A 120 14.07 13.18 14.04
CA ILE A 120 12.96 14.09 13.70
C ILE A 120 13.23 14.76 12.35
N MET A 121 14.48 15.18 12.12
CA MET A 121 14.91 15.82 10.88
C MET A 121 14.69 14.91 9.67
N LYS A 122 15.10 13.64 9.74
CA LYS A 122 14.89 12.65 8.68
C LYS A 122 13.41 12.44 8.39
N ASP A 123 12.60 12.22 9.42
CA ASP A 123 11.18 11.95 9.27
C ASP A 123 10.43 13.15 8.67
N VAL A 124 10.76 14.37 9.12
CA VAL A 124 10.21 15.61 8.54
C VAL A 124 10.61 15.78 7.07
N ASN A 125 11.87 15.47 6.71
CA ASN A 125 12.33 15.55 5.33
C ASN A 125 11.61 14.57 4.39
N MET A 126 11.33 13.34 4.84
CA MET A 126 10.51 12.41 4.07
C MET A 126 9.08 12.96 3.86
N LEU A 127 8.49 13.56 4.89
CA LEU A 127 7.14 14.12 4.83
C LEU A 127 7.03 15.36 3.93
N VAL A 128 8.10 16.16 3.81
CA VAL A 128 8.15 17.31 2.89
C VAL A 128 8.00 16.90 1.42
N ARG A 129 8.42 15.69 1.06
CA ARG A 129 8.34 15.19 -0.32
C ARG A 129 6.93 14.79 -0.75
N LEU A 130 6.01 14.62 0.20
CA LEU A 130 4.62 14.34 -0.12
C LEU A 130 3.93 15.61 -0.60
N PRO A 131 3.41 15.64 -1.84
CA PRO A 131 2.77 16.84 -2.39
C PRO A 131 1.66 17.40 -1.50
N GLN A 132 0.93 16.51 -0.81
CA GLN A 132 -0.17 16.87 0.09
C GLN A 132 0.31 17.63 1.34
N LEU A 133 1.55 17.46 1.76
CA LEU A 133 2.10 17.97 3.04
C LEU A 133 3.28 18.93 2.85
N SER A 134 3.82 19.06 1.64
CA SER A 134 5.09 19.77 1.38
C SER A 134 5.18 21.18 1.97
N GLU A 135 4.13 21.98 1.83
CA GLU A 135 4.11 23.36 2.33
C GLU A 135 4.10 23.40 3.87
N THR A 136 3.20 22.64 4.49
CA THR A 136 3.00 22.65 5.94
C THR A 136 4.15 21.95 6.67
N MET A 137 4.80 20.96 6.05
CA MET A 137 5.98 20.30 6.62
C MET A 137 7.24 21.15 6.48
N ARG A 138 7.38 21.96 5.42
CA ARG A 138 8.42 22.99 5.36
C ARG A 138 8.24 24.03 6.46
N GLN A 139 7.00 24.47 6.68
CA GLN A 139 6.69 25.36 7.81
C GLN A 139 7.02 24.71 9.17
N LEU A 140 6.65 23.45 9.36
CA LEU A 140 6.98 22.70 10.58
C LEU A 140 8.51 22.60 10.77
N SER A 141 9.25 22.27 9.72
CA SER A 141 10.72 22.20 9.74
C SER A 141 11.33 23.52 10.20
N LEU A 142 10.90 24.65 9.62
CA LEU A 142 11.37 25.98 10.02
C LEU A 142 11.06 26.29 11.50
N GLU A 143 9.89 25.90 12.01
CA GLU A 143 9.55 26.10 13.42
C GLU A 143 10.37 25.19 14.36
N LEU A 144 10.72 23.98 13.93
CA LEU A 144 11.59 23.07 14.68
C LEU A 144 13.05 23.54 14.69
N VAL A 145 13.55 24.12 13.58
CA VAL A 145 14.86 24.79 13.52
C VAL A 145 14.88 25.98 14.49
N LYS A 146 13.88 26.87 14.43
CA LYS A 146 13.76 28.01 15.36
C LYS A 146 13.64 27.56 16.83
N ALA A 147 13.05 26.40 17.07
CA ALA A 147 12.94 25.83 18.40
C ALA A 147 14.25 25.21 18.88
N GLY A 148 15.24 24.99 18.00
CA GLY A 148 16.50 24.31 18.30
C GLY A 148 16.34 22.79 18.47
N ILE A 149 15.28 22.20 17.89
CA ILE A 149 15.00 20.75 17.96
C ILE A 149 15.70 20.01 16.82
N ILE A 150 15.82 20.65 15.66
CA ILE A 150 16.55 20.14 14.51
C ILE A 150 17.60 21.17 14.09
N GLU A 151 18.71 20.70 13.53
CA GLU A 151 19.75 21.55 12.99
C GLU A 151 19.35 22.11 11.61
N GLU A 152 19.84 23.31 11.29
CA GLU A 152 19.72 23.89 9.96
C GLU A 152 20.75 23.23 9.04
N SER A 153 20.52 21.97 8.68
CA SER A 153 21.30 21.31 7.63
C SER A 153 20.64 21.59 6.28
N ILE A 154 21.37 22.24 5.38
CA ILE A 154 21.07 22.27 3.95
C ILE A 154 21.44 20.90 3.39
N ASP A 155 20.67 19.86 3.72
CA ASP A 155 20.86 18.56 3.10
C ASP A 155 20.12 18.56 1.76
N ASP A 156 20.90 18.86 0.72
CA ASP A 156 20.54 18.69 -0.67
C ASP A 156 20.19 17.23 -0.94
N ALA A 157 18.89 17.00 -1.16
CA ALA A 157 18.36 16.13 -2.21
C ALA A 157 18.73 14.63 -2.30
N LEU A 158 19.49 14.00 -1.39
CA LEU A 158 19.93 12.60 -1.60
C LEU A 158 19.68 11.66 -0.42
N LEU A 159 18.42 11.49 -0.02
CA LEU A 159 18.06 10.32 0.81
C LEU A 159 16.67 9.80 0.46
N ASP A 160 16.63 8.64 -0.17
CA ASP A 160 15.50 7.73 -0.42
C ASP A 160 14.52 8.07 -1.56
N ASP A 161 14.89 7.61 -2.76
CA ASP A 161 14.07 7.58 -3.98
C ASP A 161 12.90 6.58 -3.90
N GLN A 162 12.83 5.73 -2.85
CA GLN A 162 11.77 4.71 -2.71
C GLN A 162 10.36 5.28 -2.57
N LEU A 163 10.20 6.52 -2.10
CA LEU A 163 8.88 7.18 -2.01
C LEU A 163 8.44 7.85 -3.32
N LEU A 164 9.39 7.98 -4.26
CA LEU A 164 9.26 8.64 -5.57
C LEU A 164 9.39 7.64 -6.73
N GLU A 165 9.19 6.34 -6.48
CA GLU A 165 8.83 5.42 -7.55
C GLU A 165 7.63 6.05 -8.28
N GLY A 166 7.91 6.54 -9.49
CA GLY A 166 6.94 7.15 -10.37
C GLY A 166 5.82 6.16 -10.67
N GLU A 167 4.85 6.58 -11.48
CA GLU A 167 3.82 5.68 -11.98
C GLU A 167 4.43 4.57 -12.84
N GLU A 168 5.10 3.61 -12.23
CA GLU A 168 5.56 2.40 -12.87
C GLU A 168 4.31 1.69 -13.34
N GLU A 169 4.26 1.47 -14.65
CA GLU A 169 3.11 0.86 -15.27
C GLU A 169 2.91 -0.51 -14.63
N ALA A 170 1.73 -0.73 -14.03
CA ALA A 170 1.48 -1.97 -13.32
C ALA A 170 1.76 -3.14 -14.27
N ALA A 171 2.68 -4.02 -13.85
CA ALA A 171 3.05 -5.17 -14.65
C ALA A 171 1.79 -5.98 -15.00
N ASP A 172 1.68 -6.47 -16.22
CA ASP A 172 0.47 -7.20 -16.66
C ASP A 172 0.15 -8.38 -15.73
N ALA A 173 1.18 -9.02 -15.15
CA ALA A 173 1.03 -10.06 -14.13
C ALA A 173 0.36 -9.56 -12.82
N GLU A 174 0.65 -8.33 -12.38
CA GLU A 174 0.01 -7.72 -11.21
C GLU A 174 -1.46 -7.41 -11.51
N VAL A 175 -1.74 -6.92 -12.73
CA VAL A 175 -3.10 -6.67 -13.21
C VAL A 175 -3.93 -7.95 -13.23
N ASP A 176 -3.39 -9.03 -13.82
CA ASP A 176 -4.06 -10.32 -13.91
C ASP A 176 -4.33 -10.90 -12.52
N LYS A 177 -3.38 -10.79 -11.58
CA LYS A 177 -3.58 -11.21 -10.19
C LYS A 177 -4.74 -10.47 -9.53
N VAL A 178 -4.79 -9.14 -9.67
CA VAL A 178 -5.88 -8.32 -9.10
C VAL A 178 -7.24 -8.66 -9.73
N LEU A 179 -7.27 -8.92 -11.03
CA LEU A 179 -8.47 -9.38 -11.73
C LEU A 179 -8.94 -10.74 -11.21
N GLN A 180 -8.03 -11.69 -11.03
CA GLN A 180 -8.34 -13.00 -10.44
C GLN A 180 -8.89 -12.83 -9.02
N GLU A 181 -8.23 -12.08 -8.15
CA GLU A 181 -8.68 -11.82 -6.76
C GLU A 181 -10.12 -11.29 -6.72
N ILE A 182 -10.46 -10.33 -7.59
CA ILE A 182 -11.77 -9.65 -7.57
C ILE A 182 -12.85 -10.49 -8.22
N LEU A 183 -12.54 -11.10 -9.37
CA LEU A 183 -13.52 -11.83 -10.17
C LEU A 183 -13.74 -13.22 -9.59
N GLN A 184 -12.69 -13.97 -9.21
CA GLN A 184 -12.85 -15.29 -8.59
C GLN A 184 -13.39 -15.18 -7.17
N GLY A 185 -12.97 -14.17 -6.39
CA GLY A 185 -13.51 -13.93 -5.04
C GLY A 185 -15.01 -13.54 -5.01
N LYS A 186 -15.58 -13.10 -6.14
CA LYS A 186 -17.02 -12.84 -6.30
C LYS A 186 -17.75 -13.90 -7.11
N LEU A 187 -17.09 -14.59 -8.06
CA LEU A 187 -17.64 -15.76 -8.75
C LEU A 187 -17.85 -16.91 -7.77
N ALA A 188 -16.91 -17.13 -6.83
CA ALA A 188 -17.07 -18.09 -5.74
C ALA A 188 -18.24 -17.78 -4.78
N LYS A 189 -18.74 -16.54 -4.77
CA LYS A 189 -19.94 -16.14 -3.99
C LYS A 189 -21.24 -16.18 -4.79
N VAL A 190 -21.17 -16.44 -6.10
CA VAL A 190 -22.34 -16.52 -7.00
C VAL A 190 -22.61 -17.96 -7.46
N GLU A 191 -21.68 -18.89 -7.21
CA GLU A 191 -21.98 -20.32 -7.26
C GLU A 191 -22.82 -20.69 -6.03
N GLY A 192 -24.15 -20.62 -6.19
CA GLY A 192 -25.09 -21.42 -5.40
C GLY A 192 -24.75 -22.92 -5.51
N PRO A 193 -25.35 -23.78 -4.67
CA PRO A 193 -24.84 -25.12 -4.38
C PRO A 193 -24.54 -25.84 -5.68
N ARG A 194 -23.25 -26.06 -5.91
CA ARG A 194 -22.74 -26.84 -7.03
C ARG A 194 -23.33 -28.21 -6.81
N VAL A 195 -24.30 -28.57 -7.67
CA VAL A 195 -24.74 -29.97 -7.78
C VAL A 195 -23.46 -30.74 -8.09
N GLU A 196 -23.08 -31.63 -7.19
CA GLU A 196 -21.99 -32.57 -7.40
C GLU A 196 -22.38 -33.42 -8.62
N GLU A 197 -21.85 -33.06 -9.79
CA GLU A 197 -21.76 -34.00 -10.90
C GLU A 197 -20.77 -35.10 -10.47
N PRO A 198 -21.17 -36.38 -10.55
CA PRO A 198 -20.31 -37.49 -10.19
C PRO A 198 -18.98 -37.43 -10.96
N LEU A 199 -17.89 -37.60 -10.21
CA LEU A 199 -16.55 -37.80 -10.75
C LEU A 199 -16.58 -38.97 -11.75
N GLU A 200 -16.25 -38.67 -13.02
CA GLU A 200 -15.81 -39.70 -13.96
C GLU A 200 -14.47 -40.25 -13.48
N GLU A 201 -14.45 -41.55 -13.17
CA GLU A 201 -13.24 -42.32 -12.87
C GLU A 201 -12.38 -42.45 -14.14
N PRO A 202 -11.06 -42.23 -14.08
CA PRO A 202 -10.18 -42.57 -15.19
C PRO A 202 -9.81 -44.07 -15.17
N ALA A 203 -10.15 -44.73 -16.28
CA ALA A 203 -9.45 -45.84 -16.95
C ALA A 203 -9.23 -47.18 -16.21
N GLU A 204 -9.97 -48.21 -16.66
CA GLU A 204 -9.72 -49.65 -16.41
C GLU A 204 -8.62 -50.26 -17.33
N GLU A 205 -7.79 -49.47 -18.02
CA GLU A 205 -6.84 -50.01 -19.02
C GLU A 205 -5.51 -50.56 -18.45
N GLU A 206 -5.22 -50.47 -17.14
CA GLU A 206 -3.93 -50.93 -16.60
C GLU A 206 -3.86 -52.40 -16.13
N PHE A 207 -4.99 -53.14 -16.10
CA PHE A 207 -4.99 -54.51 -15.57
C PHE A 207 -4.68 -55.59 -16.61
N GLU A 208 -5.03 -55.40 -17.90
CA GLU A 208 -4.76 -56.41 -18.94
C GLU A 208 -3.26 -56.50 -19.32
N ASP A 209 -2.53 -55.39 -19.25
CA ASP A 209 -1.11 -55.34 -19.61
C ASP A 209 -0.20 -56.04 -18.58
N GLN A 210 -0.62 -56.15 -17.30
CA GLN A 210 0.14 -56.82 -16.26
C GLN A 210 0.09 -58.35 -16.38
N GLU A 211 -1.03 -58.90 -16.84
CA GLU A 211 -1.20 -60.36 -16.97
C GLU A 211 -0.43 -60.90 -18.19
N ALA A 212 -0.48 -60.18 -19.32
CA ALA A 212 0.28 -60.52 -20.52
C ALA A 212 1.81 -60.44 -20.28
N THR A 213 2.28 -59.46 -19.50
CA THR A 213 3.70 -59.35 -19.14
C THR A 213 4.16 -60.43 -18.17
N LEU A 214 3.31 -60.87 -17.23
CA LEU A 214 3.59 -61.99 -16.33
C LEU A 214 3.68 -63.34 -17.07
N GLU A 215 2.84 -63.54 -18.09
CA GLU A 215 2.84 -64.77 -18.88
C GLU A 215 4.08 -64.88 -19.78
N GLN A 216 4.52 -63.75 -20.35
CA GLN A 216 5.78 -63.67 -21.12
C GLN A 216 7.02 -63.92 -20.24
N MET A 217 6.97 -63.52 -18.96
CA MET A 217 8.02 -63.81 -17.97
C MET A 217 8.04 -65.30 -17.59
N ARG A 218 6.88 -65.96 -17.49
CA ARG A 218 6.79 -67.41 -17.23
C ARG A 218 7.36 -68.25 -18.38
N GLY A 219 7.04 -67.93 -19.62
CA GLY A 219 7.57 -68.64 -20.79
C GLY A 219 9.11 -68.56 -20.92
N ARG A 220 9.70 -67.42 -20.55
CA ARG A 220 11.17 -67.26 -20.50
C ARG A 220 11.84 -68.10 -19.42
N LEU A 221 11.16 -68.33 -18.28
CA LEU A 221 11.69 -69.15 -17.19
C LEU A 221 11.59 -70.65 -17.49
N GLU A 222 10.60 -71.10 -18.26
CA GLU A 222 10.49 -72.49 -18.69
C GLU A 222 11.52 -72.86 -19.76
N ALA A 223 11.85 -71.93 -20.67
CA ALA A 223 12.91 -72.12 -21.66
C ALA A 223 14.33 -72.27 -21.05
N LEU A 224 14.52 -71.85 -19.80
CA LEU A 224 15.78 -72.03 -19.04
C LEU A 224 15.81 -73.34 -18.23
N LYS A 225 14.72 -74.11 -18.23
CA LYS A 225 14.57 -75.38 -17.50
C LYS A 225 14.66 -76.62 -18.39
N SER A 226 14.91 -76.46 -19.70
CA SER A 226 15.26 -77.55 -20.64
C SER A 226 16.76 -77.59 -20.92
#